data_AF-A0A0P9JTB6-F1
#
_entry.id   AF-A0A0P9JTB6-F1
#
_cell.length_a   1.000
_cell.length_b   1.000
_cell.length_c   1.000
_cell.angle_alpha   90.00
_cell.angle_beta   90.00
_cell.angle_gamma   90.00
#
_symmetry.space_group_name_H-M   'P 1'
#
loop_
_entity.id
_entity.type
_entity.pdbx_description
1 polymer ?
#
loop_
_entity_poly.entity_id
_entity_poly.type
_entity_poly.pdbx_seq_one_letter_code
_entity_poly.pdbx_strand_id
1 'polypeptide(L)'
;MATMTRKEYAAMYGPTTGDAVRLGDTSLLAEVEFDHSTPGDECLHGGGKTLRDGMGLMPGHDSADGALDMLICNALIIDPVIGIVKGDIGIKDGKIVAIGKAGNPQIMDGVHPQLICGVATTVRDAEGLIVTPGGIDVHVHFDSAQLCDHALAAGLTTLIGGSLGPITVGIDCGGEWNVGKMLQAAEAWPINFGFLGRGNSSKPESLLGQLRGGCLGLKIHEDWGAMPAVIDTCLKVADEYDFQVQLHTDTLNESGFLEDTLAAIGDRTIHMYHT
;
A
#
# COMPACT_ATOMS: atom_id res chain seq x y z
N MET A 1 6.37 -9.87 -41.67
CA MET A 1 6.40 -9.68 -40.22
C MET A 1 7.56 -10.48 -39.66
N ALA A 2 8.34 -9.90 -38.75
CA ALA A 2 9.31 -10.65 -37.97
C ALA A 2 8.56 -11.50 -36.92
N THR A 3 9.12 -12.63 -36.54
CA THR A 3 8.60 -13.49 -35.47
C THR A 3 9.70 -13.74 -34.46
N MET A 4 9.31 -13.98 -33.20
CA MET A 4 10.24 -14.24 -32.10
C MET A 4 9.71 -15.37 -31.23
N THR A 5 10.60 -16.18 -30.66
CA THR A 5 10.17 -17.24 -29.73
C THR A 5 9.74 -16.63 -28.39
N ARG A 6 8.82 -17.29 -27.68
CA ARG A 6 8.38 -16.86 -26.33
C ARG A 6 9.55 -16.71 -25.35
N LYS A 7 10.53 -17.61 -25.43
CA LYS A 7 11.73 -17.56 -24.57
C LYS A 7 12.57 -16.31 -24.81
N GLU A 8 12.78 -15.95 -26.07
CA GLU A 8 13.52 -14.73 -26.43
C GLU A 8 12.72 -13.47 -26.07
N TYR A 9 11.39 -13.49 -26.25
CA TYR A 9 10.51 -12.41 -25.79
C TYR A 9 10.62 -12.19 -24.29
N ALA A 10 10.45 -13.24 -23.50
CA ALA A 10 10.53 -13.16 -22.05
C ALA A 10 11.90 -12.71 -21.56
N ALA A 11 12.99 -13.08 -22.27
CA ALA A 11 14.33 -12.64 -21.93
C ALA A 11 14.59 -11.14 -22.21
N MET A 12 13.89 -10.53 -23.16
CA MET A 12 14.05 -9.11 -23.50
C MET A 12 13.04 -8.20 -22.81
N TYR A 13 11.79 -8.62 -22.71
CA TYR A 13 10.67 -7.79 -22.28
C TYR A 13 10.01 -8.32 -21.00
N GLY A 14 10.42 -9.48 -20.48
CA GLY A 14 9.72 -10.18 -19.40
C GLY A 14 8.52 -11.00 -19.91
N PRO A 15 7.86 -11.77 -19.02
CA PRO A 15 6.76 -12.67 -19.39
C PRO A 15 5.56 -11.94 -20.00
N THR A 16 4.80 -12.63 -20.85
CA THR A 16 3.55 -12.14 -21.46
C THR A 16 2.40 -13.14 -21.21
N THR A 17 1.18 -12.83 -21.67
CA THR A 17 -0.04 -13.61 -21.40
C THR A 17 0.16 -15.12 -21.55
N GLY A 18 -0.14 -15.89 -20.50
CA GLY A 18 0.00 -17.34 -20.42
C GLY A 18 1.40 -17.85 -20.05
N ASP A 19 2.40 -16.99 -19.95
CA ASP A 19 3.66 -17.35 -19.29
C ASP A 19 3.45 -17.31 -17.76
N ALA A 20 4.20 -18.12 -17.02
CA ALA A 20 4.14 -18.14 -15.56
C ALA A 20 5.51 -18.01 -14.90
N VAL A 21 5.55 -17.30 -13.76
CA VAL A 21 6.77 -17.08 -12.95
C VAL A 21 6.61 -17.77 -11.60
N ARG A 22 7.66 -18.47 -11.16
CA ARG A 22 7.71 -19.06 -9.81
C ARG A 22 8.00 -17.98 -8.78
N LEU A 23 7.22 -17.96 -7.71
CA LEU A 23 7.43 -17.01 -6.61
C LEU A 23 8.49 -17.56 -5.64
N GLY A 24 9.71 -17.04 -5.73
CA GLY A 24 10.84 -17.49 -4.93
C GLY A 24 11.16 -18.97 -5.15
N ASP A 25 11.44 -19.68 -4.06
CA ASP A 25 11.66 -21.13 -4.01
C ASP A 25 10.38 -21.93 -3.69
N THR A 26 9.22 -21.28 -3.74
CA THR A 26 7.93 -21.93 -3.44
C THR A 26 7.41 -22.78 -4.61
N SER A 27 6.30 -23.48 -4.38
CA SER A 27 5.55 -24.19 -5.42
C SER A 27 4.51 -23.31 -6.13
N LEU A 28 4.43 -22.02 -5.80
CA LEU A 28 3.46 -21.08 -6.38
C LEU A 28 3.95 -20.56 -7.73
N LEU A 29 3.04 -20.54 -8.71
CA LEU A 29 3.25 -19.98 -10.03
C LEU A 29 2.24 -18.85 -10.27
N ALA A 30 2.73 -17.68 -10.64
CA ALA A 30 1.94 -16.53 -11.06
C ALA A 30 1.88 -16.50 -12.59
N GLU A 31 0.73 -16.81 -13.18
CA GLU A 31 0.49 -16.78 -14.63
C GLU A 31 0.02 -15.38 -15.06
N VAL A 32 0.58 -14.85 -16.14
CA VAL A 32 0.15 -13.55 -16.70
C VAL A 32 -1.21 -13.70 -17.34
N GLU A 33 -2.22 -13.05 -16.78
CA GLU A 33 -3.63 -13.12 -17.21
C GLU A 33 -3.88 -12.22 -18.42
N PHE A 34 -3.24 -11.04 -18.43
CA PHE A 34 -3.38 -10.06 -19.51
C PHE A 34 -2.10 -9.24 -19.69
N ASP A 35 -1.81 -8.88 -20.93
CA ASP A 35 -0.68 -8.03 -21.30
C ASP A 35 -1.20 -6.79 -22.04
N HIS A 36 -0.96 -5.62 -21.46
CA HIS A 36 -1.35 -4.32 -22.01
C HIS A 36 -0.42 -3.86 -23.14
N SER A 37 0.72 -4.52 -23.35
CA SER A 37 1.66 -4.12 -24.39
C SER A 37 1.11 -4.34 -25.80
N THR A 38 1.70 -3.65 -26.77
CA THR A 38 1.48 -3.90 -28.19
C THR A 38 2.77 -4.52 -28.73
N PRO A 39 2.75 -5.81 -29.14
CA PRO A 39 3.96 -6.50 -29.56
C PRO A 39 4.70 -5.79 -30.70
N GLY A 40 5.97 -5.45 -30.47
CA GLY A 40 6.82 -4.68 -31.38
C GLY A 40 7.00 -3.20 -31.01
N ASP A 41 6.13 -2.66 -30.14
CA ASP A 41 6.20 -1.29 -29.62
C ASP A 41 6.55 -1.25 -28.12
N GLU A 42 7.25 -2.25 -27.59
CA GLU A 42 7.63 -2.28 -26.17
C GLU A 42 8.53 -1.08 -25.81
N CYS A 43 8.30 -0.50 -24.62
CA CYS A 43 9.11 0.59 -24.10
C CYS A 43 10.41 0.02 -23.53
N LEU A 44 11.56 0.43 -24.06
CA LEU A 44 12.87 0.05 -23.56
C LEU A 44 13.74 1.29 -23.47
N HIS A 45 14.34 1.52 -22.31
CA HIS A 45 15.35 2.57 -22.13
C HIS A 45 16.77 2.03 -22.39
N GLY A 46 17.65 2.89 -22.91
CA GLY A 46 19.07 2.59 -23.14
C GLY A 46 19.60 2.98 -24.53
N GLY A 47 20.91 2.76 -24.72
CA GLY A 47 21.60 3.09 -25.98
C GLY A 47 21.00 2.36 -27.18
N GLY A 48 20.43 3.11 -28.12
CA GLY A 48 19.81 2.57 -29.33
C GLY A 48 18.46 1.88 -29.12
N LYS A 49 17.80 2.08 -27.96
CA LYS A 49 16.50 1.46 -27.62
C LYS A 49 15.31 2.34 -28.09
N THR A 50 14.09 1.98 -27.68
CA THR A 50 12.84 2.58 -28.20
C THR A 50 12.50 3.92 -27.54
N LEU A 51 12.83 4.11 -26.25
CA LEU A 51 12.61 5.37 -25.52
C LEU A 51 13.73 6.38 -25.83
N ARG A 52 13.64 7.02 -27.00
CA ARG A 52 14.51 8.11 -27.46
C ARG A 52 13.69 9.25 -28.06
N ASP A 53 14.29 10.44 -28.11
CA ASP A 53 13.68 11.64 -28.69
C ASP A 53 13.21 11.40 -30.13
N GLY A 54 11.96 11.79 -30.42
CA GLY A 54 11.30 11.55 -31.71
C GLY A 54 10.90 10.10 -31.96
N MET A 55 11.17 9.19 -31.01
CA MET A 55 10.76 7.78 -31.03
C MET A 55 9.71 7.56 -29.95
N GLY A 56 9.94 6.66 -28.98
CA GLY A 56 9.04 6.44 -27.86
C GLY A 56 8.95 7.61 -26.88
N LEU A 57 9.85 8.60 -26.97
CA LEU A 57 9.69 9.89 -26.29
C LEU A 57 9.15 10.92 -27.29
N MET A 58 8.00 11.48 -26.96
CA MET A 58 7.31 12.48 -27.79
C MET A 58 8.06 13.82 -27.72
N PRO A 59 8.61 14.31 -28.85
CA PRO A 59 9.38 15.55 -28.87
C PRO A 59 8.47 16.76 -28.65
N GLY A 60 8.91 17.70 -27.81
CA GLY A 60 8.15 18.91 -27.48
C GLY A 60 6.93 18.68 -26.58
N HIS A 61 6.80 17.50 -25.95
CA HIS A 61 5.80 17.21 -24.94
C HIS A 61 6.47 17.16 -23.56
N ASP A 62 6.07 18.05 -22.65
CA ASP A 62 6.67 18.18 -21.32
C ASP A 62 5.67 17.92 -20.18
N SER A 63 6.09 18.16 -18.94
CA SER A 63 5.25 17.98 -17.75
C SER A 63 3.96 18.81 -17.81
N ALA A 64 3.99 20.04 -18.34
CA ALA A 64 2.83 20.92 -18.45
C ALA A 64 1.81 20.39 -19.48
N ASP A 65 2.29 19.69 -20.50
CA ASP A 65 1.43 19.10 -21.54
C ASP A 65 0.80 17.77 -21.14
N GLY A 66 1.35 17.09 -20.14
CA GLY A 66 0.84 15.80 -19.70
C GLY A 66 1.86 14.67 -19.61
N ALA A 67 3.13 14.90 -20.00
CA ALA A 67 4.16 13.86 -19.92
C ALA A 67 4.27 13.27 -18.51
N LEU A 68 4.51 11.96 -18.43
CA LEU A 68 4.77 11.27 -17.18
C LEU A 68 6.01 11.85 -16.48
N ASP A 69 5.99 11.90 -15.15
CA ASP A 69 7.20 12.22 -14.38
C ASP A 69 8.09 10.97 -14.24
N MET A 70 7.44 9.81 -14.06
CA MET A 70 8.12 8.52 -13.99
C MET A 70 7.33 7.42 -14.72
N LEU A 71 8.05 6.53 -15.37
CA LEU A 71 7.56 5.34 -16.03
C LEU A 71 8.26 4.11 -15.43
N ILE A 72 7.48 3.10 -15.02
CA ILE A 72 7.99 1.76 -14.76
C ILE A 72 7.56 0.89 -15.94
N CYS A 73 8.48 0.55 -16.83
CA CYS A 73 8.13 -0.14 -18.08
C CYS A 73 8.23 -1.66 -17.97
N ASN A 74 7.33 -2.36 -18.67
CA ASN A 74 7.30 -3.82 -18.80
C ASN A 74 7.23 -4.59 -17.47
N ALA A 75 6.53 -4.05 -16.48
CA ALA A 75 6.34 -4.68 -15.17
C ALA A 75 5.41 -5.89 -15.25
N LEU A 76 5.77 -6.99 -14.56
CA LEU A 76 4.79 -7.99 -14.14
C LEU A 76 4.15 -7.51 -12.84
N ILE A 77 2.89 -7.10 -12.89
CA ILE A 77 2.15 -6.51 -11.78
C ILE A 77 1.34 -7.61 -11.11
N ILE A 78 1.49 -7.75 -9.80
CA ILE A 78 0.64 -8.63 -8.98
C ILE A 78 -0.10 -7.74 -7.98
N ASP A 79 -1.42 -7.64 -8.18
CA ASP A 79 -2.29 -6.78 -7.39
C ASP A 79 -3.65 -7.47 -7.15
N PRO A 80 -4.22 -7.38 -5.94
CA PRO A 80 -5.46 -8.08 -5.60
C PRO A 80 -6.71 -7.56 -6.33
N VAL A 81 -6.68 -6.34 -6.88
CA VAL A 81 -7.84 -5.73 -7.55
C VAL A 81 -7.77 -5.94 -9.05
N ILE A 82 -6.59 -5.75 -9.66
CA ILE A 82 -6.42 -5.84 -11.12
C ILE A 82 -5.86 -7.19 -11.60
N GLY A 83 -5.45 -8.08 -10.69
CA GLY A 83 -4.96 -9.42 -11.02
C GLY A 83 -3.47 -9.49 -11.30
N ILE A 84 -3.07 -10.47 -12.12
CA ILE A 84 -1.67 -10.69 -12.53
C ILE A 84 -1.51 -10.23 -13.98
N VAL A 85 -1.09 -8.99 -14.18
CA VAL A 85 -1.05 -8.36 -15.50
C VAL A 85 0.34 -7.89 -15.87
N LYS A 86 0.60 -7.73 -17.17
CA LYS A 86 1.83 -7.17 -17.72
C LYS A 86 1.53 -5.81 -18.34
N GLY A 87 2.34 -4.81 -18.03
CA GLY A 87 2.23 -3.50 -18.66
C GLY A 87 3.20 -2.47 -18.10
N ASP A 88 2.95 -1.23 -18.50
CA ASP A 88 3.67 -0.04 -18.07
C ASP A 88 2.87 0.69 -16.98
N ILE A 89 3.56 1.16 -15.94
CA ILE A 89 2.96 1.97 -14.86
C ILE A 89 3.43 3.42 -15.02
N GLY A 90 2.49 4.33 -15.22
CA GLY A 90 2.76 5.76 -15.31
C GLY A 90 2.51 6.48 -13.99
N ILE A 91 3.47 7.31 -13.59
CA ILE A 91 3.41 8.13 -12.39
C ILE A 91 3.51 9.61 -12.79
N LYS A 92 2.61 10.41 -12.23
CA LYS A 92 2.61 11.87 -12.35
C LYS A 92 2.13 12.50 -11.05
N ASP A 93 2.80 13.58 -10.62
CA ASP A 93 2.51 14.30 -9.37
C ASP A 93 2.45 13.36 -8.14
N GLY A 94 3.34 12.36 -8.12
CA GLY A 94 3.43 11.36 -7.04
C GLY A 94 2.29 10.33 -7.01
N LYS A 95 1.45 10.25 -8.04
CA LYS A 95 0.33 9.31 -8.13
C LYS A 95 0.44 8.42 -9.36
N ILE A 96 -0.03 7.18 -9.24
CA ILE A 96 -0.25 6.31 -10.39
C ILE A 96 -1.41 6.89 -11.19
N VAL A 97 -1.17 7.27 -12.44
CA VAL A 97 -2.21 7.86 -13.31
C VAL A 97 -2.86 6.84 -14.23
N ALA A 98 -2.12 5.80 -14.63
CA ALA A 98 -2.65 4.68 -15.39
C ALA A 98 -1.69 3.48 -15.36
N ILE A 99 -2.23 2.32 -15.68
CA ILE A 99 -1.50 1.09 -16.01
C ILE A 99 -1.94 0.70 -17.43
N GLY A 100 -0.99 0.43 -18.32
CA GLY A 100 -1.31 0.20 -19.72
C GLY A 100 -0.08 0.14 -20.62
N LYS A 101 -0.20 0.74 -21.81
CA LYS A 101 0.92 0.93 -22.75
C LYS A 101 1.38 2.37 -22.71
N ALA A 102 2.65 2.60 -22.41
CA ALA A 102 3.27 3.92 -22.48
C ALA A 102 3.97 4.17 -23.83
N GLY A 103 4.38 5.41 -24.07
CA GLY A 103 5.25 5.76 -25.19
C GLY A 103 4.80 7.03 -25.92
N ASN A 104 5.03 7.05 -27.24
CA ASN A 104 4.67 8.18 -28.09
C ASN A 104 3.51 7.80 -29.03
N PRO A 105 2.29 8.35 -28.82
CA PRO A 105 1.13 7.99 -29.61
C PRO A 105 1.21 8.45 -31.08
N GLN A 106 2.20 9.29 -31.45
CA GLN A 106 2.39 9.70 -32.84
C GLN A 106 2.92 8.59 -33.74
N ILE A 107 3.60 7.59 -33.16
CA ILE A 107 4.31 6.55 -33.94
C ILE A 107 4.18 5.14 -33.36
N MET A 108 3.66 4.97 -32.15
CA MET A 108 3.44 3.69 -31.49
C MET A 108 1.95 3.43 -31.35
N ASP A 109 1.53 2.20 -31.63
CA ASP A 109 0.14 1.79 -31.51
C ASP A 109 -0.22 1.50 -30.04
N GLY A 110 -1.49 1.71 -29.70
CA GLY A 110 -2.05 1.30 -28.40
C GLY A 110 -1.63 2.13 -27.19
N VAL A 111 -0.87 3.21 -27.36
CA VAL A 111 -0.44 4.08 -26.24
C VAL A 111 -1.65 4.67 -25.49
N HIS A 112 -1.69 4.47 -24.18
CA HIS A 112 -2.76 4.99 -23.34
C HIS A 112 -2.69 6.54 -23.27
N PRO A 113 -3.82 7.27 -23.34
CA PRO A 113 -3.81 8.74 -23.40
C PRO A 113 -3.13 9.45 -22.21
N GLN A 114 -2.99 8.77 -21.07
CA GLN A 114 -2.33 9.28 -19.86
C GLN A 114 -0.91 8.71 -19.65
N LEU A 115 -0.41 7.89 -20.57
CA LEU A 115 0.92 7.26 -20.46
C LEU A 115 1.89 7.79 -21.54
N ILE A 116 1.79 9.08 -21.86
CA ILE A 116 2.66 9.70 -22.84
C ILE A 116 4.04 9.96 -22.21
N CYS A 117 5.08 9.46 -22.87
CA CYS A 117 6.46 9.70 -22.46
C CYS A 117 7.01 10.93 -23.20
N GLY A 118 7.62 11.83 -22.45
CA GLY A 118 8.23 13.05 -22.99
C GLY A 118 9.58 13.32 -22.34
N VAL A 119 10.09 14.55 -22.51
CA VAL A 119 11.39 14.95 -21.94
C VAL A 119 11.42 14.90 -20.41
N ALA A 120 10.25 15.03 -19.76
CA ALA A 120 10.11 14.98 -18.30
C ALA A 120 10.13 13.55 -17.72
N THR A 121 9.98 12.53 -18.55
CA THR A 121 9.74 11.16 -18.08
C THR A 121 11.03 10.47 -17.69
N THR A 122 11.18 10.20 -16.39
CA THR A 122 12.22 9.31 -15.86
C THR A 122 11.80 7.85 -15.98
N VAL A 123 12.70 6.94 -16.34
CA VAL A 123 12.35 5.54 -16.63
C VAL A 123 13.01 4.58 -15.64
N ARG A 124 12.22 3.59 -15.17
CA ARG A 124 12.67 2.42 -14.45
C ARG A 124 12.30 1.16 -15.23
N ASP A 125 13.32 0.52 -15.76
CA ASP A 125 13.22 -0.79 -16.43
C ASP A 125 12.72 -1.85 -15.42
N ALA A 126 11.60 -2.52 -15.71
CA ALA A 126 11.02 -3.59 -14.87
C ALA A 126 10.80 -4.90 -15.63
N GLU A 127 11.43 -5.06 -16.80
CA GLU A 127 11.47 -6.32 -17.54
C GLU A 127 12.04 -7.43 -16.65
N GLY A 128 11.24 -8.48 -16.43
CA GLY A 128 11.63 -9.61 -15.58
C GLY A 128 11.57 -9.33 -14.07
N LEU A 129 11.06 -8.16 -13.65
CA LEU A 129 10.75 -7.85 -12.26
C LEU A 129 9.25 -7.99 -11.97
N ILE A 130 8.94 -8.30 -10.72
CA ILE A 130 7.58 -8.24 -10.19
C ILE A 130 7.40 -6.89 -9.48
N VAL A 131 6.25 -6.25 -9.71
CA VAL A 131 5.83 -5.03 -9.02
C VAL A 131 4.56 -5.30 -8.25
N THR A 132 4.52 -4.87 -6.99
CA THR A 132 3.36 -4.98 -6.10
C THR A 132 3.07 -3.61 -5.47
N PRO A 133 1.85 -3.37 -4.97
CA PRO A 133 1.63 -2.30 -4.01
C PRO A 133 2.55 -2.46 -2.78
N GLY A 134 2.87 -1.35 -2.13
CA GLY A 134 3.58 -1.38 -0.86
C GLY A 134 2.68 -1.98 0.23
N GLY A 135 3.25 -2.83 1.08
CA GLY A 135 2.51 -3.46 2.17
C GLY A 135 2.06 -2.44 3.22
N ILE A 136 0.92 -2.71 3.84
CA ILE A 136 0.34 -1.94 4.95
C ILE A 136 0.31 -2.85 6.17
N ASP A 137 1.17 -2.58 7.14
CA ASP A 137 1.13 -3.26 8.44
C ASP A 137 0.19 -2.49 9.37
N VAL A 138 -0.82 -3.19 9.85
CA VAL A 138 -1.94 -2.63 10.60
C VAL A 138 -1.88 -2.94 12.08
N HIS A 139 -0.84 -3.64 12.58
CA HIS A 139 -0.70 -4.01 13.99
C HIS A 139 0.72 -3.72 14.50
N VAL A 140 1.14 -2.46 14.38
CA VAL A 140 2.50 -2.06 14.71
C VAL A 140 2.62 -1.57 16.15
N HIS A 141 3.68 -2.02 16.82
CA HIS A 141 4.11 -1.46 18.10
C HIS A 141 5.37 -0.62 17.85
N PHE A 142 5.28 0.69 18.06
CA PHE A 142 6.38 1.64 17.81
C PHE A 142 7.41 1.65 18.95
N ASP A 143 7.99 0.49 19.25
CA ASP A 143 8.91 0.32 20.39
C ASP A 143 10.37 0.67 20.05
N SER A 144 10.71 0.64 18.76
CA SER A 144 12.04 1.01 18.28
C SER A 144 11.97 1.77 16.95
N ALA A 145 12.80 2.80 16.84
CA ALA A 145 12.94 3.59 15.62
C ALA A 145 13.45 2.76 14.42
N GLN A 146 14.32 1.79 14.70
CA GLN A 146 14.93 0.89 13.71
C GLN A 146 13.90 0.01 12.99
N LEU A 147 12.68 -0.12 13.54
CA LEU A 147 11.59 -0.84 12.89
C LEU A 147 11.35 -0.34 11.45
N CYS A 148 11.50 0.96 11.20
CA CYS A 148 11.25 1.54 9.87
C CYS A 148 12.17 0.93 8.79
N ASP A 149 13.45 0.71 9.11
CA ASP A 149 14.40 0.10 8.17
C ASP A 149 14.03 -1.35 7.85
N HIS A 150 13.60 -2.10 8.86
CA HIS A 150 13.15 -3.48 8.69
C HIS A 150 11.85 -3.57 7.90
N ALA A 151 10.91 -2.65 8.15
CA ALA A 151 9.64 -2.56 7.42
C ALA A 151 9.88 -2.31 5.92
N LEU A 152 10.67 -1.28 5.59
CA LEU A 152 11.01 -0.95 4.20
C LEU A 152 11.73 -2.11 3.50
N ALA A 153 12.68 -2.76 4.18
CA ALA A 153 13.39 -3.92 3.63
C ALA A 153 12.46 -5.13 3.34
N ALA A 154 11.33 -5.22 4.04
CA ALA A 154 10.30 -6.24 3.83
C ALA A 154 9.22 -5.80 2.81
N GLY A 155 9.34 -4.62 2.20
CA GLY A 155 8.35 -4.07 1.27
C GLY A 155 7.12 -3.44 1.93
N LEU A 156 7.17 -3.18 3.23
CA LEU A 156 6.14 -2.41 3.93
C LEU A 156 6.38 -0.91 3.74
N THR A 157 5.30 -0.17 3.45
CA THR A 157 5.36 1.28 3.17
C THR A 157 4.41 2.09 4.04
N THR A 158 3.59 1.42 4.86
CA THR A 158 2.67 2.06 5.79
C THR A 158 2.61 1.26 7.08
N LEU A 159 2.75 1.95 8.22
CA LEU A 159 2.70 1.38 9.56
C LEU A 159 1.57 2.02 10.36
N ILE A 160 0.61 1.21 10.79
CA ILE A 160 -0.53 1.64 11.60
C ILE A 160 -0.46 0.91 12.96
N GLY A 161 -0.52 1.68 14.05
CA GLY A 161 -0.25 1.13 15.36
C GLY A 161 -0.19 2.16 16.48
N GLY A 162 0.43 1.81 17.60
CA GLY A 162 0.61 2.68 18.77
C GLY A 162 1.94 2.44 19.49
N SER A 163 2.16 3.13 20.61
CA SER A 163 3.37 3.17 21.45
C SER A 163 4.11 4.52 21.42
N LEU A 164 4.92 4.76 22.46
CA LEU A 164 5.77 5.94 22.66
C LEU A 164 7.26 5.56 22.73
N GLY A 165 7.64 4.45 22.13
CA GLY A 165 8.93 3.80 22.36
C GLY A 165 8.83 2.66 23.38
N PRO A 166 9.96 2.21 23.97
CA PRO A 166 9.99 1.00 24.78
C PRO A 166 9.40 1.24 26.19
N ILE A 167 8.07 1.20 26.27
CA ILE A 167 7.28 1.35 27.49
C ILE A 167 6.62 0.03 27.91
N THR A 168 6.02 -0.02 29.10
CA THR A 168 5.44 -1.25 29.66
C THR A 168 4.35 -1.87 28.78
N VAL A 169 3.48 -1.06 28.19
CA VAL A 169 2.39 -1.51 27.31
C VAL A 169 2.37 -0.62 26.07
N GLY A 170 3.09 -1.03 25.02
CA GLY A 170 3.30 -0.29 23.78
C GLY A 170 2.28 -0.58 22.67
N ILE A 171 0.99 -0.45 22.96
CA ILE A 171 -0.09 -0.87 22.04
C ILE A 171 -0.93 0.29 21.48
N ASP A 172 -0.86 1.46 22.13
CA ASP A 172 -1.66 2.65 21.87
C ASP A 172 -0.85 3.92 22.14
N CYS A 173 -1.29 5.05 21.59
CA CYS A 173 -0.77 6.39 21.87
C CYS A 173 -1.77 7.18 22.73
N GLY A 174 -2.29 6.59 23.81
CA GLY A 174 -3.38 7.15 24.60
C GLY A 174 -3.15 8.61 25.05
N GLY A 175 -4.13 9.47 24.74
CA GLY A 175 -4.12 10.89 25.11
C GLY A 175 -3.58 11.82 24.03
N GLU A 176 -4.17 13.02 23.93
CA GLU A 176 -3.88 14.04 22.91
C GLU A 176 -2.40 14.37 22.78
N TRP A 177 -1.71 14.55 23.91
CA TRP A 177 -0.31 14.91 23.91
C TRP A 177 0.58 13.82 23.31
N ASN A 178 0.31 12.57 23.66
CA ASN A 178 1.10 11.42 23.24
C ASN A 178 0.96 11.18 21.73
N VAL A 179 -0.25 11.26 21.18
CA VAL A 179 -0.47 11.24 19.73
C VAL A 179 0.30 12.38 19.04
N GLY A 180 0.19 13.60 19.57
CA GLY A 180 0.91 14.76 19.01
C GLY A 180 2.43 14.58 19.01
N LYS A 181 3.00 13.90 20.01
CA LYS A 181 4.43 13.56 20.01
C LYS A 181 4.82 12.54 18.96
N MET A 182 4.00 11.52 18.75
CA MET A 182 4.26 10.53 17.71
C MET A 182 4.15 11.11 16.30
N LEU A 183 3.20 12.02 16.07
CA LEU A 183 3.12 12.78 14.82
C LEU A 183 4.39 13.61 14.57
N GLN A 184 4.91 14.29 15.59
CA GLN A 184 6.19 15.02 15.47
C GLN A 184 7.39 14.09 15.21
N ALA A 185 7.39 12.90 15.81
CA ALA A 185 8.46 11.92 15.62
C ALA A 185 8.43 11.29 14.21
N ALA A 186 7.23 11.11 13.63
CA ALA A 186 7.03 10.54 12.30
C ALA A 186 7.72 11.35 11.18
N GLU A 187 7.85 12.68 11.34
CA GLU A 187 8.52 13.57 10.38
C GLU A 187 9.97 13.19 10.09
N ALA A 188 10.62 12.39 10.94
CA ALA A 188 11.99 11.94 10.76
C ALA A 188 12.12 10.70 9.85
N TRP A 189 11.02 10.06 9.45
CA TRP A 189 11.03 8.73 8.84
C TRP A 189 10.35 8.70 7.47
N PRO A 190 10.95 8.03 6.46
CA PRO A 190 10.43 8.00 5.09
C PRO A 190 9.41 6.87 4.90
N ILE A 191 8.36 6.83 5.73
CA ILE A 191 7.28 5.84 5.65
C ILE A 191 5.95 6.49 6.06
N ASN A 192 4.83 5.94 5.60
CA ASN A 192 3.52 6.42 6.05
C ASN A 192 3.22 5.90 7.47
N PHE A 193 2.63 6.74 8.31
CA PHE A 193 2.21 6.38 9.66
C PHE A 193 0.73 6.62 9.88
N GLY A 194 0.15 5.78 10.72
CA GLY A 194 -1.12 6.06 11.38
C GLY A 194 -1.07 5.65 12.85
N PHE A 195 -1.38 6.57 13.75
CA PHE A 195 -1.38 6.30 15.19
C PHE A 195 -2.77 5.99 15.75
N LEU A 196 -2.85 4.96 16.58
CA LEU A 196 -4.04 4.52 17.29
C LEU A 196 -4.05 5.09 18.71
N GLY A 197 -5.16 5.71 19.10
CA GLY A 197 -5.41 6.09 20.48
C GLY A 197 -5.91 4.91 21.32
N ARG A 198 -6.22 5.17 22.58
CA ARG A 198 -6.75 4.17 23.52
C ARG A 198 -8.27 4.07 23.47
N GLY A 199 -8.80 2.92 23.07
CA GLY A 199 -10.23 2.64 23.06
C GLY A 199 -10.83 2.25 24.41
N ASN A 200 -9.99 2.05 25.44
CA ASN A 200 -10.41 1.55 26.74
C ASN A 200 -11.07 2.63 27.62
N SER A 201 -12.36 2.91 27.37
CA SER A 201 -13.21 3.67 28.30
C SER A 201 -14.68 3.28 28.16
N SER A 202 -15.39 3.18 29.30
CA SER A 202 -16.85 3.06 29.35
C SER A 202 -17.56 4.42 29.36
N LYS A 203 -16.82 5.51 29.13
CA LYS A 203 -17.29 6.89 29.10
C LYS A 203 -16.81 7.60 27.83
N PRO A 204 -17.71 7.97 26.90
CA PRO A 204 -17.33 8.45 25.56
C PRO A 204 -16.47 9.72 25.60
N GLU A 205 -16.71 10.61 26.56
CA GLU A 205 -15.97 11.87 26.73
C GLU A 205 -14.46 11.67 26.89
N SER A 206 -14.04 10.50 27.41
CA SER A 206 -12.61 10.18 27.60
C SER A 206 -11.90 9.86 26.28
N LEU A 207 -12.64 9.47 25.24
CA LEU A 207 -12.08 9.03 23.96
C LEU A 207 -11.83 10.18 22.99
N LEU A 208 -12.46 11.34 23.20
CA LEU A 208 -12.47 12.43 22.23
C LEU A 208 -11.15 13.22 22.16
N GLY A 209 -10.39 13.27 23.26
CA GLY A 209 -9.16 14.08 23.32
C GLY A 209 -8.08 13.60 22.35
N GLN A 210 -7.84 12.29 22.31
CA GLN A 210 -6.85 11.69 21.38
C GLN A 210 -7.26 11.77 19.91
N LEU A 211 -8.57 11.75 19.61
CA LEU A 211 -9.08 12.00 18.24
C LEU A 211 -8.72 13.43 17.80
N ARG A 212 -8.92 14.43 18.67
CA ARG A 212 -8.47 15.81 18.42
C ARG A 212 -6.95 15.92 18.26
N GLY A 213 -6.20 15.05 18.94
CA GLY A 213 -4.75 14.92 18.80
C GLY A 213 -4.29 14.30 17.48
N GLY A 214 -5.21 13.80 16.65
CA GLY A 214 -4.94 13.31 15.30
C GLY A 214 -4.72 11.79 15.18
N CYS A 215 -5.23 10.98 16.11
CA CYS A 215 -5.18 9.52 15.93
C CYS A 215 -6.19 9.09 14.85
N LEU A 216 -5.85 8.09 14.02
CA LEU A 216 -6.74 7.63 12.92
C LEU A 216 -7.86 6.69 13.38
N GLY A 217 -7.78 6.22 14.62
CA GLY A 217 -8.59 5.13 15.15
C GLY A 217 -8.17 4.78 16.58
N LEU A 218 -8.81 3.78 17.17
CA LEU A 218 -8.62 3.42 18.57
C LEU A 218 -8.35 1.92 18.74
N LYS A 219 -7.39 1.57 19.61
CA LYS A 219 -7.10 0.19 20.02
C LYS A 219 -7.74 -0.11 21.38
N ILE A 220 -8.56 -1.16 21.44
CA ILE A 220 -9.02 -1.79 22.68
C ILE A 220 -8.11 -3.00 22.95
N HIS A 221 -7.66 -3.13 24.19
CA HIS A 221 -6.82 -4.26 24.61
C HIS A 221 -7.14 -4.73 26.03
N GLU A 222 -6.95 -6.02 26.29
CA GLU A 222 -7.27 -6.63 27.58
C GLU A 222 -6.43 -6.10 28.75
N ASP A 223 -5.14 -5.81 28.55
CA ASP A 223 -4.27 -5.15 29.54
C ASP A 223 -4.83 -3.84 30.12
N TRP A 224 -5.70 -3.16 29.36
CA TRP A 224 -6.43 -1.96 29.80
C TRP A 224 -7.92 -2.21 30.09
N GLY A 225 -8.37 -3.46 29.96
CA GLY A 225 -9.74 -3.90 30.11
C GLY A 225 -10.54 -3.88 28.81
N ALA A 226 -10.82 -5.05 28.24
CA ALA A 226 -11.58 -5.23 26.99
C ALA A 226 -13.05 -5.65 27.25
N MET A 227 -13.68 -5.12 28.30
CA MET A 227 -15.02 -5.52 28.72
C MET A 227 -16.13 -5.05 27.76
N PRO A 228 -17.32 -5.70 27.74
CA PRO A 228 -18.44 -5.32 26.88
C PRO A 228 -18.81 -3.84 26.86
N ALA A 229 -18.81 -3.16 28.02
CA ALA A 229 -19.13 -1.73 28.09
C ALA A 229 -18.09 -0.83 27.42
N VAL A 230 -16.82 -1.24 27.43
CA VAL A 230 -15.71 -0.55 26.73
C VAL A 230 -15.89 -0.69 25.23
N ILE A 231 -16.14 -1.92 24.76
CA ILE A 231 -16.37 -2.24 23.35
C ILE A 231 -17.55 -1.43 22.81
N ASP A 232 -18.70 -1.52 23.48
CA ASP A 232 -19.91 -0.82 23.05
C ASP A 232 -19.74 0.71 22.99
N THR A 233 -19.07 1.29 24.00
CA THR A 233 -18.83 2.73 24.07
C THR A 233 -17.90 3.18 22.94
N CYS A 234 -16.77 2.48 22.77
CA CYS A 234 -15.78 2.83 21.76
C CYS A 234 -16.37 2.75 20.34
N LEU A 235 -17.13 1.68 20.04
CA LEU A 235 -17.75 1.51 18.73
C LEU A 235 -18.85 2.55 18.46
N LYS A 236 -19.62 3.00 19.47
CA LYS A 236 -20.57 4.12 19.28
C LYS A 236 -19.86 5.41 18.89
N VAL A 237 -18.72 5.70 19.52
CA VAL A 237 -17.91 6.87 19.18
C VAL A 237 -17.28 6.70 17.80
N ALA A 238 -16.86 5.48 17.44
CA ALA A 238 -16.34 5.16 16.12
C ALA A 238 -17.35 5.44 15.00
N ASP A 239 -18.61 5.02 15.18
CA ASP A 239 -19.69 5.28 14.22
C ASP A 239 -20.00 6.79 14.09
N GLU A 240 -19.90 7.56 15.19
CA GLU A 240 -20.17 9.00 15.17
C GLU A 240 -19.06 9.81 14.46
N TYR A 241 -17.80 9.38 14.61
CA TYR A 241 -16.63 10.12 14.14
C TYR A 241 -15.92 9.49 12.94
N ASP A 242 -16.44 8.38 12.41
CA ASP A 242 -15.95 7.66 11.23
C ASP A 242 -14.47 7.24 11.34
N PHE A 243 -14.18 6.37 12.31
CA PHE A 243 -12.85 5.76 12.45
C PHE A 243 -12.93 4.26 12.74
N GLN A 244 -11.83 3.53 12.48
CA GLN A 244 -11.75 2.10 12.75
C GLN A 244 -11.35 1.81 14.21
N VAL A 245 -11.91 0.74 14.79
CA VAL A 245 -11.53 0.22 16.11
C VAL A 245 -10.82 -1.12 15.95
N GLN A 246 -9.63 -1.22 16.54
CA GLN A 246 -8.89 -2.48 16.62
C GLN A 246 -9.10 -3.12 17.98
N LEU A 247 -9.28 -4.44 18.01
CA LEU A 247 -9.61 -5.17 19.23
C LEU A 247 -8.65 -6.33 19.46
N HIS A 248 -8.04 -6.32 20.64
CA HIS A 248 -7.50 -7.50 21.32
C HIS A 248 -8.45 -7.82 22.48
N THR A 249 -9.07 -8.99 22.43
CA THR A 249 -10.16 -9.41 23.33
C THR A 249 -9.68 -9.86 24.71
N ASP A 250 -10.62 -9.98 25.65
CA ASP A 250 -10.41 -10.55 27.00
C ASP A 250 -10.07 -12.05 26.91
N THR A 251 -8.78 -12.39 26.95
CA THR A 251 -8.32 -13.79 26.87
C THR A 251 -8.75 -14.59 28.10
N LEU A 252 -8.86 -13.92 29.24
CA LEU A 252 -9.18 -14.52 30.53
C LEU A 252 -10.65 -14.94 30.62
N ASN A 253 -11.50 -14.40 29.74
CA ASN A 253 -12.95 -14.45 29.87
C ASN A 253 -13.41 -13.90 31.23
N GLU A 254 -12.73 -12.87 31.74
CA GLU A 254 -13.05 -12.26 33.04
C GLU A 254 -14.45 -11.61 33.02
N SER A 255 -14.76 -10.93 31.91
CA SER A 255 -15.97 -10.12 31.75
C SER A 255 -17.04 -10.78 30.87
N GLY A 256 -16.76 -11.95 30.32
CA GLY A 256 -17.65 -12.72 29.44
C GLY A 256 -16.85 -13.64 28.52
N PHE A 257 -17.55 -14.53 27.82
CA PHE A 257 -16.96 -15.35 26.75
C PHE A 257 -17.01 -14.61 25.40
N LEU A 258 -16.62 -15.30 24.32
CA LEU A 258 -16.65 -14.76 22.96
C LEU A 258 -18.05 -14.24 22.57
N GLU A 259 -19.11 -14.96 22.94
CA GLU A 259 -20.50 -14.57 22.65
C GLU A 259 -20.88 -13.23 23.28
N ASP A 260 -20.36 -12.91 24.47
CA ASP A 260 -20.59 -11.64 25.14
C ASP A 260 -19.84 -10.50 24.45
N THR A 261 -18.62 -10.78 23.99
CA THR A 261 -17.83 -9.85 23.16
C THR A 261 -18.53 -9.57 21.83
N LEU A 262 -19.00 -10.60 21.13
CA LEU A 262 -19.74 -10.45 19.87
C LEU A 262 -21.07 -9.72 20.06
N ALA A 263 -21.78 -9.99 21.17
CA ALA A 263 -22.98 -9.25 21.52
C ALA A 263 -22.70 -7.76 21.80
N ALA A 264 -21.56 -7.45 22.43
CA ALA A 264 -21.11 -6.08 22.65
C ALA A 264 -20.71 -5.37 21.34
N ILE A 265 -20.14 -6.10 20.37
CA ILE A 265 -19.84 -5.56 19.04
C ILE A 265 -21.14 -5.28 18.28
N GLY A 266 -22.08 -6.24 18.30
CA GLY A 266 -23.31 -6.19 17.51
C GLY A 266 -23.01 -6.25 16.01
N ASP A 267 -23.74 -5.49 15.20
CA ASP A 267 -23.56 -5.43 13.74
C ASP A 267 -22.54 -4.35 13.29
N ARG A 268 -21.77 -3.78 14.23
CA ARG A 268 -20.82 -2.68 13.93
C ARG A 268 -19.51 -3.21 13.38
N THR A 269 -18.86 -2.37 12.57
CA THR A 269 -17.56 -2.72 11.99
C THR A 269 -16.48 -2.70 13.07
N ILE A 270 -15.63 -3.73 13.07
CA ILE A 270 -14.48 -3.83 13.97
C ILE A 270 -13.35 -4.60 13.30
N HIS A 271 -12.10 -4.27 13.66
CA HIS A 271 -10.92 -5.02 13.24
C HIS A 271 -10.40 -5.87 14.40
N MET A 272 -10.69 -7.18 14.35
CA MET A 272 -10.14 -8.14 15.32
C MET A 272 -8.71 -8.50 14.93
N TYR A 273 -7.77 -8.25 15.83
CA TYR A 273 -6.39 -8.69 15.63
C TYR A 273 -6.24 -10.17 15.99
N HIS A 274 -5.24 -10.81 15.38
CA HIS A 274 -4.77 -12.19 15.66
C HIS A 274 -5.91 -13.17 15.99
N THR A 275 -6.88 -13.23 15.06
CA THR A 275 -8.01 -14.15 15.05
C THR A 275 -7.58 -15.61 14.99
#